data_AF-A0A936DMK4-F1
#
_entry.id   AF-A0A936DMK4-F1
#
_cell.length_a   1.000
_cell.length_b   1.000
_cell.length_c   1.000
_cell.angle_alpha   90.00
_cell.angle_beta   90.00
_cell.angle_gamma   90.00
#
_symmetry.space_group_name_H-M   'P 1'
#
loop_
_entity.id
_entity.type
_entity.pdbx_description
1 polymer ?
#
loop_
_entity_poly.entity_id
_entity_poly.type
_entity_poly.pdbx_seq_one_letter_code
_entity_poly.pdbx_strand_id
1 'polypeptide(L)' 'MSTIMIKTDKQSSKILSELAKKLGANVIDIKDAQFEDFMLGNLMDSVKTGKNVYRNVIFKTLKSK' A
#
# COMPACT_ATOMS: atom_id res chain seq x y z
N MET A 1 -9.20 -13.73 -3.29
CA MET A 1 -7.96 -13.48 -4.04
C MET A 1 -7.02 -12.70 -3.14
N SER A 2 -5.82 -13.21 -2.88
CA SER A 2 -4.79 -12.52 -2.10
C SER A 2 -3.75 -11.92 -3.04
N THR A 3 -3.38 -10.67 -2.83
CA THR A 3 -2.31 -10.00 -3.58
C THR A 3 -1.08 -9.95 -2.69
N ILE A 4 0.07 -10.37 -3.23
CA ILE A 4 1.36 -10.30 -2.53
C ILE A 4 2.20 -9.23 -3.22
N MET A 5 2.74 -8.30 -2.44
CA MET A 5 3.61 -7.24 -2.91
C MET A 5 5.03 -7.49 -2.40
N ILE A 6 6.00 -7.53 -3.32
CA ILE A 6 7.39 -7.90 -3.02
C ILE A 6 8.30 -6.78 -3.54
N LYS A 7 9.11 -6.19 -2.64
CA LYS A 7 10.16 -5.22 -3.01
C LYS A 7 11.51 -5.94 -3.02
N THR A 8 12.22 -5.85 -4.14
CA THR A 8 13.52 -6.51 -4.32
C THR A 8 14.32 -5.78 -5.40
N ASP A 9 15.57 -6.19 -5.63
CA ASP A 9 16.41 -5.63 -6.68
C ASP A 9 15.94 -6.04 -8.09
N LYS A 10 16.48 -5.38 -9.12
CA LYS A 10 16.04 -5.56 -10.51
C LYS A 10 16.28 -6.99 -11.05
N GLN A 11 17.35 -7.68 -10.63
CA GLN A 11 17.61 -9.05 -11.06
C GLN A 11 16.62 -10.01 -10.42
N SER A 12 16.43 -9.92 -9.11
CA SER A 12 15.50 -10.76 -8.37
C SER A 12 14.04 -10.54 -8.82
N SER A 13 13.64 -9.29 -9.04
CA SER A 13 12.30 -8.93 -9.52
C SER A 13 11.99 -9.59 -10.86
N LYS A 14 12.98 -9.61 -11.77
CA LYS A 14 12.83 -10.27 -13.07
C LYS A 14 12.56 -11.77 -12.91
N ILE A 15 13.37 -12.47 -12.10
CA ILE A 15 13.22 -13.91 -11.85
C ILE A 15 11.84 -14.22 -11.25
N LEU A 16 11.43 -13.47 -10.23
CA LEU A 16 10.14 -13.65 -9.57
C LEU A 16 8.98 -13.37 -10.53
N SER A 17 9.08 -12.34 -11.36
CA SER A 17 8.05 -12.00 -12.35
C SER A 17 7.87 -13.10 -13.41
N GLU A 18 8.96 -13.70 -13.89
CA GLU A 18 8.91 -14.80 -14.85
C GLU A 18 8.31 -16.06 -14.24
N LEU A 19 8.66 -16.37 -12.98
CA LEU A 19 8.10 -17.50 -12.25
C LEU A 19 6.59 -17.31 -12.00
N ALA A 20 6.17 -16.13 -11.54
CA ALA A 20 4.76 -15.82 -11.33
C ALA A 20 3.94 -15.94 -12.63
N LYS A 21 4.46 -15.45 -13.76
CA LYS A 21 3.83 -15.62 -15.08
C LYS A 21 3.71 -17.09 -15.47
N LYS A 22 4.75 -17.91 -15.25
CA LYS A 22 4.72 -19.36 -15.53
C LYS A 22 3.67 -20.10 -14.70
N LEU A 23 3.43 -19.65 -13.46
CA LEU A 23 2.39 -20.20 -12.60
C LEU A 23 0.97 -19.71 -12.96
N GLY A 24 0.83 -18.88 -14.00
CA GLY A 24 -0.46 -18.34 -14.45
C GLY A 24 -0.94 -17.13 -13.64
N ALA A 25 -0.09 -16.53 -12.81
CA ALA A 25 -0.44 -15.33 -12.06
C ALA A 25 -0.32 -14.07 -12.94
N ASN A 26 -1.17 -13.08 -12.65
CA ASN A 26 -1.06 -11.76 -13.27
C ASN A 26 0.03 -10.94 -12.57
N VAL A 27 1.00 -10.44 -13.34
CA VAL A 27 2.11 -9.63 -12.82
C VAL A 27 1.94 -8.19 -13.27
N ILE A 28 1.86 -7.30 -12.30
CA ILE A 28 1.74 -5.86 -12.50
C ILE A 28 3.02 -5.22 -11.95
N ASP A 29 3.66 -4.38 -12.76
CA ASP A 29 4.81 -3.60 -12.32
C ASP A 29 4.34 -2.33 -11.61
N ILE A 30 4.96 -2.00 -10.48
CA ILE A 30 4.51 -0.94 -9.57
C ILE A 30 5.67 0.03 -9.38
N LYS A 31 5.41 1.32 -9.60
CA LYS A 31 6.40 2.38 -9.37
C LYS A 31 6.57 2.64 -7.87
N ASP A 32 7.74 3.12 -7.45
CA ASP A 32 8.02 3.42 -6.04
C ASP A 32 6.98 4.34 -5.39
N ALA A 33 6.53 5.39 -6.08
CA ALA A 33 5.48 6.28 -5.57
C ALA A 33 4.15 5.54 -5.29
N GLN A 34 3.77 4.61 -6.16
CA GLN A 34 2.57 3.80 -5.96
C GLN A 34 2.76 2.84 -4.78
N PHE A 35 3.97 2.29 -4.62
CA PHE A 35 4.31 1.45 -3.46
C PHE A 35 4.18 2.21 -2.15
N GLU A 36 4.68 3.45 -2.09
CA GLU A 36 4.54 4.32 -0.91
C GLU A 36 3.07 4.60 -0.59
N ASP A 37 2.25 4.90 -1.60
CA ASP A 37 0.81 5.10 -1.44
C ASP A 37 0.11 3.86 -0.85
N PHE A 38 0.46 2.65 -1.32
CA PHE A 38 -0.07 1.40 -0.76
C PHE A 38 0.36 1.17 0.69
N MET A 39 1.64 1.40 1.01
CA MET A 39 2.15 1.27 2.37
C MET A 39 1.47 2.27 3.32
N LEU A 40 1.30 3.51 2.87
CA LEU A 40 0.59 4.54 3.62
C LEU A 40 -0.87 4.15 3.85
N GLY A 41 -1.56 3.67 2.82
CA GLY A 41 -2.94 3.17 2.93
C GLY A 41 -3.07 2.05 3.97
N ASN A 42 -2.18 1.06 3.94
CA ASN A 42 -2.17 -0.03 4.93
C ASN A 42 -1.95 0.47 6.37
N LEU A 43 -1.03 1.44 6.55
CA LEU A 43 -0.82 2.08 7.84
C LEU A 43 -2.07 2.82 8.30
N MET A 44 -2.71 3.57 7.40
CA MET A 44 -3.95 4.31 7.70
C MET A 44 -5.09 3.37 8.09
N ASP A 45 -5.24 2.24 7.40
CA ASP A 45 -6.25 1.23 7.74
C ASP A 45 -5.98 0.57 9.11
N SER A 46 -4.71 0.38 9.48
CA SER A 46 -4.36 -0.17 10.81
C SER A 46 -4.73 0.75 11.97
N VAL A 47 -4.73 2.07 11.75
CA VAL A 47 -5.08 3.09 12.75
C VAL A 47 -6.52 3.60 12.62
N LYS A 48 -7.27 3.12 11.62
CA LYS A 48 -8.61 3.61 11.30
C LYS A 48 -9.57 3.26 12.44
N THR A 49 -10.16 4.28 13.04
CA THR A 49 -11.06 4.13 14.20
C THR A 49 -12.50 3.73 13.83
N GLY A 50 -12.82 3.73 12.54
CA GLY A 50 -14.18 3.46 12.02
C GLY A 50 -15.23 4.54 12.35
N LYS A 51 -14.83 5.64 13.01
CA LYS A 51 -15.73 6.71 13.42
C LYS A 51 -15.68 7.86 12.42
N ASN A 52 -16.85 8.35 12.00
CA ASN A 52 -16.94 9.62 11.28
C ASN A 52 -16.79 10.77 12.27
N VAL A 53 -15.83 11.65 12.00
CA VAL A 53 -15.55 12.84 12.82
C VAL A 53 -15.94 14.11 12.06
N TYR A 54 -16.63 15.01 12.74
CA TYR A 54 -17.05 16.30 12.17
C TYR A 54 -15.87 17.26 12.05
N ARG A 55 -15.96 18.16 11.06
CA ARG A 55 -14.93 19.18 10.76
C ARG A 55 -14.48 19.95 12.01
N ASN A 56 -15.43 20.41 12.83
CA ASN A 56 -15.12 21.17 14.05
C ASN A 56 -14.23 20.41 15.04
N VAL A 57 -14.43 19.09 15.19
CA VAL A 57 -13.62 18.22 16.05
C VAL A 57 -12.20 18.12 15.51
N ILE A 58 -12.05 17.88 14.20
CA ILE A 58 -10.74 17.79 13.54
C ILE A 58 -9.95 19.10 13.72
N PHE A 59 -10.57 20.25 13.41
CA PHE A 59 -9.88 21.54 13.51
C PHE A 59 -9.57 21.94 14.95
N LYS A 60 -10.35 21.50 15.94
CA LYS A 60 -10.01 21.70 17.36
C LYS A 60 -8.76 20.91 17.74
N THR A 61 -8.65 19.66 17.31
CA THR A 61 -7.47 18.81 17.58
C THR A 61 -6.23 19.33 16.85
N LEU A 62 -6.35 19.74 15.58
CA LEU A 62 -5.23 20.24 14.79
C LEU A 62 -4.72 21.63 15.22
N LYS A 63 -5.59 22.49 15.76
CA LYS A 63 -5.21 23.81 16.31
C LYS A 63 -4.71 23.75 17.76
N SER A 64 -4.77 22.58 18.42
CA SER A 64 -4.33 22.40 19.81
C SER A 64 -2.81 22.20 19.93
N LYS A 65 -2.03 22.64 18.94
CA LYS A 65 -0.57 22.54 18.94
C LYS A 65 0.05 23.89 18.63
#